data_AF-A0A1G1NWY8-F1
#
_entry.id   AF-A0A1G1NWY8-F1
#
_cell.length_a   1.000
_cell.length_b   1.000
_cell.length_c   1.000
_cell.angle_alpha   90.00
_cell.angle_beta   90.00
_cell.angle_gamma   90.00
#
_symmetry.space_group_name_H-M   'P 1'
#
loop_
_entity.id
_entity.type
_entity.pdbx_description
1 polymer ?
#
loop_
_entity_poly.entity_id
_entity_poly.type
_entity_poly.pdbx_seq_one_letter_code
_entity_poly.pdbx_strand_id
1 'polypeptide(L)' 'MTTSPNTKLLKNRKVIEEINRHRWIESEKAGHDIGFEKASMDWLERFSKAWMDYHMPNRKDAAAADTKSASPKKSASS' A
#
# COMPACT_ATOMS: atom_id res chain seq x y z
N MET A 1 26.30 5.65 -5.57
CA MET A 1 24.83 5.70 -5.83
C MET A 1 24.16 4.75 -4.85
N THR A 2 23.65 5.27 -3.73
CA THR A 2 23.08 4.46 -2.64
C THR A 2 21.63 4.09 -2.94
N THR A 3 21.43 2.97 -3.62
CA THR A 3 20.09 2.41 -3.85
C THR A 3 19.56 1.86 -2.53
N SER A 4 18.79 2.65 -1.79
CA SER A 4 18.11 2.22 -0.57
C SER A 4 17.24 0.99 -0.83
N PRO A 5 17.24 -0.03 0.05
CA PRO A 5 16.64 -1.34 -0.22
C PRO A 5 15.15 -1.28 -0.57
N ASN A 6 14.43 -0.29 -0.05
CA ASN A 6 12.99 -0.09 -0.27
C ASN A 6 12.64 0.38 -1.69
N THR A 7 13.57 0.99 -2.43
CA THR A 7 13.34 1.45 -3.81
C THR A 7 13.07 0.31 -4.79
N LYS A 8 13.44 -0.93 -4.46
CA LYS A 8 13.14 -2.11 -5.29
C LYS A 8 11.64 -2.37 -5.43
N LEU A 9 10.84 -1.97 -4.43
CA LEU A 9 9.39 -2.12 -4.44
C LEU A 9 8.72 -1.24 -5.51
N LEU A 10 9.34 -0.10 -5.85
CA LEU A 10 8.84 0.81 -6.89
C LEU A 10 8.82 0.17 -8.29
N LYS A 11 9.52 -0.94 -8.50
CA LYS A 11 9.47 -1.69 -9.76
C LYS A 11 8.17 -2.47 -9.93
N ASN A 12 7.41 -2.66 -8.85
CA ASN A 12 6.14 -3.38 -8.89
C ASN A 12 5.01 -2.41 -9.21
N ARG A 13 4.26 -2.69 -10.29
CA ARG A 13 3.11 -1.86 -10.70
C ARG A 13 2.08 -1.69 -9.58
N LYS A 14 1.82 -2.76 -8.82
CA LYS A 14 0.92 -2.74 -7.66
C LYS A 14 1.36 -1.72 -6.58
N VAL A 15 2.66 -1.61 -6.34
CA VAL A 15 3.22 -0.64 -5.39
C VAL A 15 3.06 0.78 -5.93
N ILE A 16 3.29 0.99 -7.24
CA ILE A 16 3.06 2.30 -7.87
C ILE A 16 1.59 2.74 -7.77
N GLU A 17 0.64 1.81 -7.94
CA GLU A 17 -0.79 2.11 -7.78
C GLU A 17 -1.12 2.58 -6.35
N GLU A 18 -0.56 1.91 -5.34
CA GLU A 18 -0.73 2.29 -3.93
C GLU A 18 -0.09 3.65 -3.62
N ILE A 19 1.10 3.91 -4.15
CA ILE A 19 1.77 5.22 -4.01
C ILE A 19 0.95 6.32 -4.67
N ASN A 20 0.36 6.08 -5.84
CA ASN A 20 -0.49 7.07 -6.51
C ASN A 20 -1.77 7.37 -5.71
N ARG A 21 -2.38 6.35 -5.09
CA ARG A 21 -3.52 6.54 -4.17
C ARG A 21 -3.12 7.34 -2.94
N HIS A 22 -2.00 6.99 -2.33
CA HIS A 22 -1.46 7.70 -1.18
C HIS A 22 -1.14 9.17 -1.51
N ARG A 23 -0.49 9.40 -2.66
CA ARG A 23 -0.24 10.75 -3.18
C ARG A 23 -1.53 11.53 -3.32
N TRP A 24 -2.57 10.94 -3.93
CA TRP A 24 -3.84 11.63 -4.10
C TRP A 24 -4.45 12.06 -2.76
N ILE A 25 -4.50 11.15 -1.77
CA ILE A 25 -5.03 11.46 -0.43
C ILE A 25 -4.23 12.57 0.26
N GLU A 26 -2.89 12.50 0.20
CA GLU A 26 -2.06 13.52 0.82
C GLU A 26 -2.10 14.85 0.07
N SER A 27 -2.26 14.84 -1.25
CA SER A 27 -2.47 16.06 -2.04
C SER A 27 -3.80 16.74 -1.70
N GLU A 28 -4.88 15.96 -1.52
CA GLU A 28 -6.18 16.49 -1.05
C GLU A 28 -6.04 17.12 0.34
N LYS A 29 -5.29 16.47 1.23
CA LYS A 29 -5.07 16.95 2.61
C LYS A 29 -4.15 18.18 2.67
N ALA A 30 -3.15 18.25 1.81
CA ALA A 30 -2.20 19.36 1.74
C ALA A 30 -2.77 20.57 0.97
N GLY A 31 -3.82 20.36 0.17
CA GLY A 31 -4.39 21.39 -0.72
C GLY A 31 -3.50 21.72 -1.92
N HIS A 32 -2.48 20.89 -2.20
CA HIS A 32 -1.60 21.01 -3.37
C HIS A 32 -1.00 19.65 -3.71
N ASP A 33 -0.54 19.45 -4.95
CA ASP A 33 0.16 18.20 -5.29
C ASP A 33 1.47 18.09 -4.51
N ILE A 34 1.63 16.99 -3.77
CA ILE A 34 2.86 16.75 -2.99
C ILE A 34 3.99 16.14 -3.81
N GLY A 35 3.71 15.71 -5.05
CA GLY A 35 4.66 15.06 -5.94
C GLY A 35 4.83 13.56 -5.67
N PHE A 36 5.22 12.82 -6.72
CA PHE A 36 5.42 11.37 -6.64
C PHE A 36 6.59 10.99 -5.74
N GLU A 37 7.69 11.75 -5.78
CA GLU A 37 8.89 11.44 -4.99
C GLU A 37 8.60 11.49 -3.48
N LYS A 38 7.96 12.56 -3.00
CA LYS A 38 7.57 12.74 -1.61
C LYS A 38 6.57 11.67 -1.16
N ALA A 39 5.54 11.41 -1.98
CA ALA A 39 4.56 10.36 -1.70
C ALA A 39 5.19 8.97 -1.67
N SER A 40 6.13 8.69 -2.58
CA SER A 40 6.83 7.40 -2.62
C SER A 40 7.72 7.20 -1.40
N MET A 41 8.40 8.25 -0.92
CA MET A 41 9.20 8.21 0.30
C MET A 41 8.34 7.92 1.53
N ASP A 42 7.28 8.71 1.77
CA ASP A 42 6.38 8.49 2.92
C ASP A 42 5.72 7.11 2.87
N TRP A 43 5.25 6.70 1.69
CA TRP A 43 4.65 5.38 1.52
C TRP A 43 5.65 4.25 1.78
N LEU A 44 6.89 4.39 1.28
CA LEU A 44 7.94 3.40 1.51
C LEU A 44 8.37 3.32 2.97
N GLU A 45 8.27 4.39 3.76
CA GLU A 45 8.62 4.34 5.18
C GLU A 45 7.50 3.75 6.03
N ARG A 46 6.24 4.02 5.69
CA ARG A 46 5.09 3.73 6.58
C ARG A 46 4.27 2.51 6.15
N PHE A 47 4.18 2.25 4.86
CA PHE A 47 3.27 1.23 4.29
C PHE A 47 4.00 0.06 3.63
N SER A 48 5.23 0.25 3.13
CA SER A 48 5.98 -0.81 2.43
C SER A 48 6.07 -2.12 3.22
N LYS A 49 6.34 -2.04 4.52
CA LYS A 49 6.51 -3.21 5.37
C LYS A 49 5.25 -4.04 5.47
N ALA A 50 4.10 -3.39 5.69
CA ALA A 50 2.79 -4.06 5.73
C ALA A 50 2.41 -4.62 4.36
N TRP A 51 2.71 -3.87 3.29
CA TRP A 51 2.47 -4.33 1.92
C TRP A 51 3.30 -5.58 1.58
N MET A 52 4.58 -5.61 1.97
CA MET A 52 5.46 -6.76 1.80
C MET A 52 4.98 -7.95 2.64
N ASP A 53 4.57 -7.74 3.88
CA ASP A 53 4.05 -8.81 4.73
C ASP A 53 2.79 -9.48 4.12
N TYR A 54 1.87 -8.66 3.61
CA TYR A 54 0.64 -9.14 2.97
C TYR A 54 0.87 -9.80 1.60
N HIS A 55 1.71 -9.20 0.75
CA HIS A 55 1.88 -9.65 -0.64
C HIS A 55 3.08 -10.57 -0.88
N MET A 56 4.08 -10.54 0.00
CA MET A 56 5.20 -11.48 0.02
C MET A 56 5.11 -12.29 1.31
N PRO A 57 4.17 -13.25 1.41
CA PRO A 57 4.17 -14.15 2.53
C PRO A 57 5.52 -14.87 2.52
N ASN A 58 6.32 -14.60 3.55
CA ASN A 58 7.45 -15.45 3.86
C ASN A 58 6.84 -16.85 4.01
N ARG A 59 7.28 -17.82 3.19
CA ARG A 59 6.63 -19.14 3.04
C ARG A 59 6.46 -19.95 4.34
N LYS A 60 6.89 -19.43 5.49
CA LYS A 60 6.73 -20.06 6.80
C LYS A 60 5.30 -19.94 7.34
N ASP A 61 4.49 -18.99 6.87
CA ASP A 61 3.20 -18.65 7.50
C ASP A 61 2.01 -18.64 6.51
N ALA A 62 2.25 -19.00 5.24
CA ALA A 62 1.34 -18.83 4.10
C ALA A 62 0.07 -19.71 4.08
N ALA A 63 -0.34 -20.32 5.19
CA ALA A 63 -1.50 -21.21 5.24
C ALA A 63 -2.81 -20.57 5.74
N ALA A 64 -2.83 -19.30 6.16
CA ALA A 64 -3.97 -18.80 6.96
C ALA A 64 -4.58 -17.43 6.61
N ALA A 65 -4.20 -16.74 5.53
CA ALA A 65 -4.66 -15.36 5.31
C ALA A 65 -5.22 -15.08 3.89
N ASP A 66 -6.13 -15.94 3.42
CA ASP A 66 -7.14 -15.51 2.44
C ASP A 66 -8.53 -15.66 3.08
N THR A 67 -8.81 -14.83 4.07
CA THR A 67 -10.18 -14.45 4.43
C THR A 67 -10.13 -13.06 5.06
N LYS A 68 -11.04 -12.19 4.61
CA LYS A 68 -11.49 -10.94 5.25
C LYS A 68 -10.93 -9.63 4.67
N SER A 69 -11.51 -9.19 3.55
CA SER A 69 -12.22 -7.90 3.53
C SER A 69 -13.16 -7.79 2.31
N ALA A 70 -14.38 -8.30 2.47
CA ALA A 70 -15.57 -7.79 1.77
C ALA A 70 -16.75 -7.90 2.73
N SER A 71 -17.22 -6.73 3.18
CA SER A 71 -18.20 -6.49 4.25
C SER A 71 -19.54 -7.22 4.06
N PRO A 72 -20.22 -7.60 5.17
CA PRO A 72 -21.62 -8.00 5.14
C PRO A 72 -22.50 -6.75 4.91
N LYS A 73 -23.35 -6.78 3.88
CA LYS A 73 -24.40 -5.76 3.71
C LYS A 73 -25.43 -5.90 4.84
N LYS A 74 -25.72 -4.77 5.49
CA LYS A 74 -26.76 -4.61 6.52
C LYS A 74 -28.17 -4.86 5.96
N SER A 75 -28.92 -5.71 6.65
CA SER A 75 -30.36 -5.64 7.03
C SER A 75 -31.46 -5.38 5.97
N ALA A 76 -32.42 -6.31 5.86
CA ALA A 76 -33.80 -6.20 6.41
C ALA A 76 -34.90 -6.79 5.50
N SER A 77 -35.75 -7.64 6.12
CA SER A 77 -37.19 -7.83 5.89
C SER A 77 -37.68 -8.49 4.59
N SER A 78 -38.18 -9.74 4.67
CA SER A 78 -39.62 -10.03 4.82
C SER A 78 -39.84 -11.52 5.11
#